data_AF-A0A4Q2D280-F1
#
_entry.id   AF-A0A4Q2D280-F1
#
_cell.length_a   1.000
_cell.length_b   1.000
_cell.length_c   1.000
_cell.angle_alpha   90.00
_cell.angle_beta   90.00
_cell.angle_gamma   90.00
#
_symmetry.space_group_name_H-M   'P 1'
#
loop_
_entity.id
_entity.type
_entity.pdbx_description
1 polymer ?
#
loop_
_entity_poly.entity_id
_entity_poly.type
_entity_poly.pdbx_seq_one_letter_code
_entity_poly.pdbx_strand_id
1 'polypeptide(L)'
;MPLPPCPVAGCGLSVDIALRSSDRVLIGAHKANLELYGEAFPPADAFRGQDGPEIVELSEHGDTLKLLLHFMHKNRYPDTSSLDARAFYALAEAAGKYEVYSAMAVCVERMLSM
;
A
#
# COMPACT_ATOMS: atom_id res chain seq x y z
N MET A 1 16.68 10.44 -9.91
CA MET A 1 15.89 9.33 -10.47
C MET A 1 14.41 9.70 -10.34
N PRO A 2 13.57 9.55 -11.38
CA PRO A 2 12.15 9.86 -11.28
C PRO A 2 11.44 8.86 -10.35
N LEU A 3 10.38 9.31 -9.66
CA LEU A 3 9.54 8.45 -8.85
C LEU A 3 8.76 7.45 -9.74
N PRO A 4 8.57 6.20 -9.28
CA PRO A 4 7.70 5.22 -9.96
C PRO A 4 6.25 5.71 -10.01
N PRO A 5 5.43 5.21 -10.96
CA PRO A 5 4.02 5.57 -11.02
C PRO A 5 3.23 4.95 -9.85
N CYS A 6 2.07 5.55 -9.56
CA CYS A 6 1.08 4.98 -8.66
C CYS A 6 0.51 3.67 -9.26
N PRO A 7 0.34 2.59 -8.49
CA PRO A 7 -0.15 1.31 -9.02
C PRO A 7 -1.66 1.30 -9.29
N VAL A 8 -2.39 2.33 -8.87
CA VAL A 8 -3.85 2.41 -9.01
C VAL A 8 -4.22 2.98 -10.37
N ALA A 9 -4.93 2.19 -11.16
CA ALA A 9 -5.35 2.58 -12.50
C ALA A 9 -6.22 3.84 -12.48
N GLY A 10 -5.92 4.81 -13.36
CA GLY A 10 -6.64 6.08 -13.45
C GLY A 10 -6.35 7.08 -12.33
N CYS A 11 -5.37 6.81 -11.45
CA CYS A 11 -4.92 7.80 -10.48
C CYS A 11 -4.24 8.99 -11.20
N GLY A 12 -4.78 10.20 -10.99
CA GLY A 12 -4.23 11.45 -11.53
C GLY A 12 -3.45 12.29 -10.51
N LEU A 13 -3.21 11.77 -9.30
CA LEU A 13 -2.47 12.49 -8.26
C LEU A 13 -0.97 12.46 -8.56
N SER A 14 -0.27 13.53 -8.21
CA SER A 14 1.19 13.55 -8.27
C SER A 14 1.77 12.57 -7.25
N VAL A 15 2.67 11.69 -7.70
CA VAL A 15 3.45 10.83 -6.81
C VAL A 15 4.52 11.69 -6.13
N ASP A 16 4.59 11.61 -4.80
CA ASP A 16 5.50 12.42 -3.97
C ASP A 16 6.35 11.57 -3.01
N ILE A 17 6.20 10.24 -3.06
CA ILE A 17 6.95 9.26 -2.28
C ILE A 17 7.06 7.94 -3.03
N ALA A 18 8.17 7.22 -2.84
CA ALA A 18 8.32 5.85 -3.28
C ALA A 18 8.38 4.89 -2.08
N LEU A 19 7.69 3.77 -2.20
CA LEU A 19 7.77 2.66 -1.26
C LEU A 19 8.59 1.56 -1.90
N ARG A 20 9.59 1.04 -1.18
CA ARG A 20 10.34 -0.14 -1.60
C ARG A 20 9.87 -1.35 -0.82
N SER A 21 9.40 -2.36 -1.54
CA SER A 21 8.98 -3.64 -0.99
C SER A 21 10.17 -4.55 -0.64
N SER A 22 9.89 -5.66 0.06
CA SER A 22 10.91 -6.66 0.39
C SER A 22 11.48 -7.39 -0.82
N ASP A 23 10.71 -7.52 -1.90
CA ASP A 23 11.13 -8.02 -3.22
C ASP A 23 11.76 -6.92 -4.12
N ARG A 24 12.14 -5.78 -3.52
CA ARG A 24 12.88 -4.67 -4.15
C ARG A 24 12.10 -3.91 -5.25
N VAL A 25 10.79 -4.08 -5.32
CA VAL A 25 9.93 -3.31 -6.22
C VAL A 25 9.74 -1.90 -5.65
N LEU A 26 9.95 -0.89 -6.50
CA LEU A 26 9.64 0.50 -6.18
C LEU A 26 8.22 0.84 -6.65
N ILE A 27 7.41 1.39 -5.74
CA ILE A 27 5.99 1.67 -5.95
C ILE A 27 5.72 3.14 -5.63
N GLY A 28 5.07 3.86 -6.53
CA GLY A 28 4.71 5.25 -6.29
C GLY A 28 3.50 5.34 -5.37
N ALA A 29 3.52 6.27 -4.42
CA ALA A 29 2.39 6.54 -3.56
C ALA A 29 2.22 8.05 -3.31
N HIS A 30 1.27 8.38 -2.43
CA HIS A 30 0.90 9.75 -2.11
C HIS A 30 0.91 9.89 -0.59
N LYS A 31 1.76 10.76 -0.04
CA LYS A 31 1.86 10.98 1.41
C LYS A 31 0.49 11.28 2.03
N ALA A 32 -0.27 12.17 1.40
CA ALA A 32 -1.61 12.52 1.85
C ALA A 32 -2.58 11.33 1.91
N ASN A 33 -2.44 10.33 1.03
CA ASN A 33 -3.27 9.13 1.09
C ASN A 33 -2.79 8.17 2.19
N LEU A 34 -1.47 8.03 2.35
CA LEU A 34 -0.91 7.22 3.43
C LEU A 34 -1.36 7.73 4.80
N GLU A 35 -1.32 9.06 5.00
CA GLU A 35 -1.76 9.74 6.23
C GLU A 35 -3.28 9.69 6.44
N LEU A 36 -4.08 9.78 5.36
CA LEU A 36 -5.54 9.82 5.47
C LEU A 36 -6.17 8.43 5.66
N TYR A 37 -5.53 7.39 5.15
CA TYR A 37 -6.09 6.03 5.08
C TYR A 37 -5.31 4.98 5.89
N GLY A 38 -4.24 5.36 6.57
CA GLY A 38 -3.49 4.50 7.47
C GLY A 38 -2.83 5.32 8.58
N GLU A 39 -2.49 4.67 9.69
CA GLU A 39 -2.00 5.33 10.90
C GLU A 39 -0.56 4.92 11.26
N ALA A 40 -0.12 3.75 10.80
CA ALA A 40 1.14 3.11 11.24
C ALA A 40 2.20 3.01 10.14
N PHE A 41 2.14 3.88 9.12
CA PHE A 41 3.24 4.00 8.15
C PHE A 41 4.50 4.59 8.81
N PRO A 42 5.69 4.06 8.54
CA PRO A 42 6.92 4.64 9.04
C PRO A 42 7.10 6.07 8.50
N PRO A 43 7.66 6.99 9.31
CA PRO A 43 7.89 8.35 8.87
C PRO A 43 8.86 8.36 7.70
N ALA A 44 8.49 9.12 6.67
CA ALA A 44 9.16 9.08 5.39
C ALA A 44 10.62 9.62 5.43
N ASP A 45 10.94 10.41 6.47
CA ASP A 45 12.29 10.89 6.77
C ASP A 45 13.28 9.80 7.24
N ALA A 46 12.84 8.56 7.48
CA ALA A 46 13.68 7.49 8.02
C ALA A 46 14.83 7.07 7.08
N PHE A 47 14.77 7.39 5.78
CA PHE A 47 15.74 6.92 4.79
C PHE A 47 16.05 7.99 3.72
N ARG A 48 16.49 9.17 4.15
CA ARG A 48 16.99 10.21 3.24
C ARG A 48 18.33 9.81 2.62
N GLY A 49 18.34 9.53 1.32
CA GLY A 49 19.52 9.72 0.48
C GLY A 49 19.71 11.21 0.24
N GLN A 50 20.89 11.75 0.52
CA GLN A 50 21.16 13.19 0.68
C GLN A 50 20.75 14.09 -0.52
N ASP A 51 20.47 13.53 -1.71
CA ASP A 51 20.02 14.27 -2.90
C ASP A 51 18.98 13.48 -3.75
N GLY A 52 18.23 12.55 -3.16
CA GLY A 52 17.37 11.59 -3.86
C GLY A 52 15.87 11.70 -3.55
N PRO A 53 15.00 11.08 -4.38
CA PRO A 53 13.59 10.91 -4.03
C PRO A 53 13.46 10.14 -2.72
N GLU A 54 12.42 10.47 -1.96
CA GLU A 54 12.14 9.82 -0.68
C GLU A 54 11.68 8.38 -0.91
N ILE A 55 12.45 7.44 -0.37
CA ILE A 55 12.20 6.00 -0.49
C ILE A 55 12.02 5.42 0.90
N VAL A 56 10.88 4.78 1.15
CA VAL A 56 10.57 4.12 2.40
C VAL A 56 10.63 2.61 2.22
N GLU A 57 11.48 1.94 2.98
CA GLU A 57 11.59 0.48 2.96
C GLU A 57 10.47 -0.15 3.80
N LEU A 58 9.73 -1.09 3.20
CA LEU A 58 8.64 -1.82 3.81
C LEU A 58 8.88 -3.34 3.71
N SER A 59 8.37 -4.12 4.66
CA SER A 59 8.63 -5.57 4.74
C SER A 59 7.72 -6.39 3.81
N GLU A 60 6.65 -5.79 3.31
CA GLU A 60 5.62 -6.44 2.52
C GLU A 60 6.12 -6.65 1.09
N HIS A 61 5.61 -7.70 0.47
CA HIS A 61 5.84 -7.96 -0.95
C HIS A 61 5.19 -6.87 -1.81
N GLY A 62 5.76 -6.58 -2.97
CA GLY A 62 5.32 -5.50 -3.83
C GLY A 62 3.85 -5.62 -4.23
N ASP A 63 3.39 -6.83 -4.53
CA ASP A 63 1.97 -7.05 -4.89
C ASP A 63 1.00 -6.84 -3.72
N THR A 64 1.41 -7.17 -2.49
CA THR A 64 0.63 -6.86 -1.29
C THR A 64 0.51 -5.35 -1.10
N LEU A 65 1.61 -4.61 -1.27
CA LEU A 65 1.60 -3.14 -1.17
C LEU A 65 0.74 -2.50 -2.26
N LYS A 66 0.84 -2.93 -3.52
CA LYS A 66 0.01 -2.40 -4.61
C LYS A 66 -1.48 -2.59 -4.32
N LEU A 67 -1.85 -3.77 -3.80
CA LEU A 67 -3.22 -4.08 -3.44
C LEU A 67 -3.70 -3.22 -2.26
N LEU A 68 -2.87 -3.09 -1.22
CA LEU A 68 -3.17 -2.25 -0.05
C LEU A 68 -3.36 -0.77 -0.44
N LEU A 69 -2.47 -0.23 -1.28
CA LEU A 69 -2.55 1.15 -1.78
C LEU A 69 -3.84 1.42 -2.55
N HIS A 70 -4.45 0.40 -3.18
CA HIS A 70 -5.74 0.55 -3.85
C HIS A 70 -6.86 0.90 -2.87
N PHE A 71 -6.79 0.44 -1.61
CA PHE A 71 -7.76 0.79 -0.56
C PHE A 71 -7.59 2.22 -0.02
N MET A 72 -6.51 2.90 -0.40
CA MET A 72 -6.17 4.27 0.01
C MET A 72 -6.53 5.31 -1.06
N HIS A 73 -7.36 4.92 -2.02
CA HIS A 73 -7.86 5.81 -3.06
C HIS A 73 -9.38 5.91 -2.96
N LYS A 74 -9.93 7.06 -3.35
CA LYS A 74 -11.38 7.27 -3.48
C LYS A 74 -11.91 6.60 -4.75
N ASN A 75 -11.82 5.29 -4.81
CA ASN A 75 -12.29 4.47 -5.93
C ASN A 75 -13.03 3.23 -5.41
N ARG A 76 -13.53 2.41 -6.33
CA ARG A 76 -14.10 1.11 -5.97
C ARG A 76 -12.98 0.20 -5.44
N TYR A 77 -13.19 -0.41 -4.28
CA TYR A 77 -12.22 -1.35 -3.70
C TYR A 77 -11.98 -2.54 -4.63
N PRO A 78 -10.75 -3.10 -4.62
CA PRO A 78 -10.41 -4.24 -5.45
C PRO A 78 -11.22 -5.46 -5.02
N ASP A 79 -11.56 -6.31 -6.00
CA ASP A 79 -12.19 -7.60 -5.70
C ASP A 79 -11.16 -8.53 -5.06
N THR A 80 -11.38 -8.88 -3.79
CA THR A 80 -10.50 -9.77 -3.03
C THR A 80 -10.90 -11.23 -3.17
N SER A 81 -12.07 -11.55 -3.73
CA SER A 81 -12.58 -12.93 -3.79
C SER A 81 -11.69 -13.89 -4.59
N SER A 82 -10.95 -13.35 -5.57
CA SER A 82 -10.04 -14.09 -6.45
C SER A 82 -8.65 -14.34 -5.86
N LEU A 83 -8.30 -13.72 -4.71
CA LEU A 83 -6.99 -13.93 -4.10
C LEU A 83 -6.90 -15.34 -3.53
N ASP A 84 -5.77 -16.02 -3.74
CA ASP A 84 -5.47 -17.23 -3.00
C ASP A 84 -5.28 -16.95 -1.49
N ALA A 85 -5.23 -18.01 -0.68
CA ALA A 85 -5.11 -17.89 0.77
C ALA A 85 -3.85 -17.09 1.17
N ARG A 86 -2.73 -17.30 0.48
CA ARG A 86 -1.45 -16.64 0.82
C ARG A 86 -1.54 -15.13 0.57
N ALA A 87 -2.02 -14.73 -0.60
CA ALA A 87 -2.20 -13.33 -0.97
C ALA A 87 -3.24 -12.65 -0.07
N PHE A 88 -4.31 -13.36 0.29
CA PHE A 88 -5.33 -12.86 1.21
C PHE A 88 -4.77 -12.58 2.61
N TYR A 89 -4.09 -13.56 3.22
CA TYR A 89 -3.53 -13.36 4.56
C TYR A 89 -2.43 -12.28 4.55
N ALA A 90 -1.64 -12.17 3.49
CA ALA A 90 -0.66 -11.10 3.34
C ALA A 90 -1.33 -9.72 3.28
N LEU A 91 -2.46 -9.58 2.57
CA LEU A 91 -3.25 -8.34 2.58
C LEU A 91 -3.80 -8.04 3.98
N ALA A 92 -4.38 -9.03 4.65
CA ALA A 92 -4.97 -8.86 5.98
C ALA A 92 -3.92 -8.44 7.03
N GLU A 93 -2.73 -9.07 6.99
CA GLU A 93 -1.60 -8.72 7.84
C GLU A 93 -1.13 -7.29 7.58
N ALA A 94 -0.93 -6.91 6.32
CA ALA A 94 -0.51 -5.56 5.96
C ALA A 94 -1.59 -4.51 6.33
N ALA A 95 -2.87 -4.83 6.12
CA ALA A 95 -3.98 -3.97 6.48
C ALA A 95 -4.04 -3.71 8.00
N GLY A 96 -3.85 -4.75 8.82
CA GLY A 96 -3.77 -4.60 10.28
C GLY A 96 -2.51 -3.84 10.70
N LYS A 97 -1.35 -4.15 10.12
CA LYS A 97 -0.07 -3.51 10.44
C LYS A 97 -0.09 -2.00 10.21
N TYR A 98 -0.69 -1.56 9.11
CA TYR A 98 -0.77 -0.15 8.73
C TYR A 98 -2.07 0.54 9.15
N GLU A 99 -2.95 -0.19 9.84
CA GLU A 99 -4.27 0.27 10.28
C GLU A 99 -5.14 0.84 9.14
N VAL A 100 -5.15 0.12 8.01
CA VAL A 100 -5.93 0.48 6.82
C VAL A 100 -7.35 -0.06 6.99
N TYR A 101 -8.17 0.67 7.74
CA TYR A 101 -9.47 0.19 8.19
C TYR A 101 -10.41 -0.28 7.07
N SER A 102 -10.35 0.35 5.89
CA SER A 102 -11.14 -0.08 4.72
C SER A 102 -10.74 -1.48 4.24
N ALA A 103 -9.45 -1.78 4.17
CA ALA A 103 -8.94 -3.10 3.81
C ALA A 103 -9.23 -4.13 4.93
N MET A 104 -9.08 -3.73 6.19
CA MET A 104 -9.41 -4.57 7.35
C MET A 104 -10.87 -5.01 7.31
N ALA A 105 -11.81 -4.09 7.07
CA ALA A 105 -13.24 -4.40 7.01
C ALA A 105 -13.56 -5.44 5.91
N VAL A 106 -12.99 -5.28 4.72
CA VAL A 106 -13.15 -6.25 3.62
C VAL A 106 -12.53 -7.61 3.97
N CYS A 107 -11.38 -7.63 4.64
CA CYS A 107 -10.75 -8.88 5.07
C CYS A 107 -11.60 -9.61 6.12
N VAL A 108 -12.17 -8.89 7.10
CA VAL A 108 -13.05 -9.48 8.12
C VAL A 108 -14.32 -10.06 7.49
N GLU A 109 -14.97 -9.33 6.58
CA GLU A 109 -16.16 -9.83 5.87
C GLU A 109 -15.84 -11.12 5.10
N ARG A 110 -14.70 -11.17 4.42
CA ARG A 110 -14.27 -12.36 3.71
C ARG A 110 -14.00 -13.53 4.66
N MET A 111 -13.31 -13.32 5.78
CA MET A 111 -13.05 -14.39 6.75
C MET A 111 -14.33 -15.01 7.33
N LEU A 112 -15.38 -14.21 7.51
CA LEU A 112 -16.67 -14.68 8.02
C LEU A 112 -17.51 -15.43 6.98
N SER A 113 -17.16 -15.33 5.70
CA SER A 113 -17.86 -15.98 4.59
C SER A 113 -17.10 -17.17 3.99
N MET A 114 -15.97 -17.56 4.61
CA MET A 114 -15.18 -18.75 4.26
C MET A 114 -15.73 -20.05 4.86
#